data_AF-A0A357EGR4-F1
#
_entry.id   AF-A0A357EGR4-F1
#
_cell.length_a   1.000
_cell.length_b   1.000
_cell.length_c   1.000
_cell.angle_alpha   90.00
_cell.angle_beta   90.00
_cell.angle_gamma   90.00
#
_symmetry.space_group_name_H-M   'P 1'
#
loop_
_entity.id
_entity.type
_entity.pdbx_description
1 polymer ?
#
loop_
_entity_poly.entity_id
_entity_poly.type
_entity_poly.pdbx_seq_one_letter_code
_entity_poly.pdbx_strand_id
1 'polypeptide(L)'
;MEPITRKAVAEKLAAYLRHEMPLHSLVSWAESAMMDGEFDPANLPTIRDVVARIGLADVRAFGLTWEDCEQLLTQLGYSAQVSIVAR
;
A
#
# COMPACT_ATOMS: atom_id res chain seq x y z
N MET A 1 -18.87 -0.93 7.15
CA MET A 1 -17.41 -1.11 7.08
C MET A 1 -16.80 0.28 7.17
N GLU A 2 -15.63 0.48 7.79
CA GLU A 2 -14.99 1.80 7.72
C GLU A 2 -14.38 1.99 6.31
N PRO A 3 -14.42 3.20 5.74
CA PRO A 3 -13.87 3.45 4.42
C PRO A 3 -12.35 3.28 4.42
N ILE A 4 -11.81 2.81 3.30
CA ILE A 4 -10.39 2.73 3.03
C ILE A 4 -9.86 4.16 2.87
N THR A 5 -9.02 4.56 3.81
CA THR A 5 -8.40 5.90 3.86
C THR A 5 -6.94 5.84 3.42
N ARG A 6 -6.35 7.01 3.12
CA ARG A 6 -4.89 7.12 2.86
C ARG A 6 -4.06 6.51 3.98
N LYS A 7 -4.49 6.70 5.23
CA LYS A 7 -3.86 6.14 6.43
C LYS A 7 -3.88 4.62 6.41
N ALA A 8 -5.03 4.01 6.13
CA ALA A 8 -5.15 2.55 6.09
C ALA A 8 -4.21 1.94 5.03
N VAL A 9 -4.10 2.55 3.86
CA VAL A 9 -3.17 2.08 2.81
C VAL A 9 -1.71 2.24 3.24
N ALA A 10 -1.35 3.39 3.82
CA ALA A 10 0.00 3.63 4.32
C ALA A 10 0.39 2.63 5.43
N GLU A 11 -0.53 2.27 6.32
CA GLU A 11 -0.29 1.25 7.36
C GLU A 11 -0.04 -0.14 6.77
N LYS A 12 -0.73 -0.51 5.69
CA LYS A 12 -0.50 -1.77 4.97
C LYS A 12 0.87 -1.81 4.30
N LEU A 13 1.24 -0.75 3.59
CA LEU A 13 2.59 -0.60 3.03
C LEU A 13 3.66 -0.64 4.12
N ALA A 14 3.44 0.02 5.24
CA ALA A 14 4.39 0.05 6.35
C ALA A 14 4.56 -1.33 7.00
N ALA A 15 3.47 -2.10 7.17
CA ALA A 15 3.53 -3.48 7.65
C ALA A 15 4.31 -4.38 6.69
N TYR A 16 4.15 -4.20 5.37
CA TYR A 16 4.94 -4.91 4.36
C TYR A 16 6.43 -4.56 4.44
N LEU A 17 6.77 -3.26 4.49
CA LEU A 17 8.16 -2.78 4.57
C LEU A 17 8.86 -3.23 5.86
N ARG A 18 8.13 -3.39 6.97
CA ARG A 18 8.65 -3.92 8.24
C ARG A 18 8.67 -5.45 8.32
N HIS A 19 8.30 -6.15 7.25
CA HIS A 19 8.14 -7.60 7.22
C HIS A 19 7.13 -8.16 8.25
N GLU A 20 6.21 -7.34 8.73
CA GLU A 20 5.08 -7.77 9.57
C GLU A 20 3.96 -8.40 8.73
N MET A 21 3.95 -8.10 7.42
CA MET A 21 3.02 -8.62 6.43
C MET A 21 3.80 -9.09 5.19
N PRO A 22 3.59 -10.34 4.71
CA PRO A 22 4.21 -10.79 3.46
C PRO A 22 3.53 -10.15 2.25
N LEU A 23 4.25 -10.05 1.13
CA LEU A 23 3.77 -9.42 -0.12
C LEU A 23 2.42 -9.98 -0.58
N HIS A 24 2.25 -11.30 -0.59
CA HIS A 24 1.00 -11.91 -1.06
C HIS A 24 -0.22 -11.48 -0.22
N SER A 25 -0.05 -11.28 1.09
CA SER A 25 -1.14 -10.82 1.97
C SER A 25 -1.48 -9.35 1.71
N LEU A 26 -0.49 -8.53 1.36
CA LEU A 26 -0.69 -7.14 0.96
C LEU A 26 -1.47 -7.08 -0.38
N VAL A 27 -1.09 -7.91 -1.35
CA VAL A 27 -1.76 -8.02 -2.66
C VAL A 27 -3.21 -8.47 -2.48
N SER A 28 -3.45 -9.58 -1.76
CA SER A 28 -4.81 -10.07 -1.52
C SER A 28 -5.70 -9.07 -0.78
N TRP A 29 -5.12 -8.28 0.14
CA TRP A 29 -5.85 -7.18 0.77
C TRP A 29 -6.25 -6.11 -0.25
N ALA A 30 -5.35 -5.73 -1.15
CA ALA A 30 -5.61 -4.73 -2.18
C ALA A 30 -6.66 -5.21 -3.20
N GLU A 31 -6.61 -6.48 -3.61
CA GLU A 31 -7.62 -7.09 -4.47
C GLU A 31 -9.00 -7.08 -3.82
N SER A 32 -9.09 -7.48 -2.54
CA SER A 32 -10.34 -7.45 -1.78
C SER A 32 -10.89 -6.03 -1.62
N ALA A 33 -10.00 -5.06 -1.37
CA ALA A 33 -10.33 -3.64 -1.32
C ALA A 33 -10.89 -3.11 -2.65
N MET A 34 -10.37 -3.57 -3.79
CA MET A 34 -10.89 -3.20 -5.10
C MET A 34 -12.23 -3.83 -5.43
N MET A 35 -12.52 -5.03 -4.92
CA MET A 35 -13.79 -5.73 -5.17
C MET A 35 -14.93 -5.20 -4.29
N ASP A 36 -14.70 -5.12 -2.97
CA ASP A 36 -15.76 -4.91 -1.98
C ASP A 36 -15.53 -3.68 -1.08
N GLY A 37 -14.42 -2.97 -1.25
CA GLY A 37 -14.04 -1.85 -0.41
C GLY A 37 -14.77 -0.55 -0.74
N GLU A 38 -15.16 0.18 0.30
CA GLU A 38 -15.58 1.57 0.16
C GLU A 38 -14.37 2.49 0.35
N PHE A 39 -14.05 3.33 -0.62
CA PHE A 39 -12.93 4.28 -0.53
C PHE A 39 -13.39 5.63 0.02
N ASP A 40 -12.53 6.28 0.82
CA ASP A 40 -12.77 7.65 1.29
C ASP A 40 -12.97 8.61 0.10
N PRO A 41 -14.16 9.23 -0.05
CA PRO A 41 -14.46 10.13 -1.18
C PRO A 41 -13.51 11.31 -1.30
N ALA A 42 -12.94 11.78 -0.19
CA ALA A 42 -12.07 12.96 -0.18
C ALA A 42 -10.75 12.73 -0.94
N ASN A 43 -10.29 11.48 -1.06
CA ASN A 43 -9.04 11.12 -1.71
C ASN A 43 -9.20 9.92 -2.65
N LEU A 44 -10.43 9.63 -3.09
CA LEU A 44 -10.78 8.40 -3.79
C LEU A 44 -9.86 8.08 -4.97
N PRO A 45 -9.59 9.00 -5.92
CA PRO A 45 -8.75 8.67 -7.07
C PRO A 45 -7.35 8.21 -6.63
N THR A 46 -6.72 8.96 -5.74
CA THR A 46 -5.38 8.65 -5.24
C THR A 46 -5.32 7.34 -4.48
N ILE A 47 -6.29 7.10 -3.58
CA ILE A 47 -6.32 5.86 -2.79
C ILE A 47 -6.55 4.67 -3.71
N ARG A 48 -7.55 4.75 -4.59
CA ARG A 48 -7.90 3.67 -5.51
C ARG A 48 -6.73 3.32 -6.43
N ASP A 49 -6.07 4.31 -7.01
CA ASP A 49 -4.99 4.09 -7.96
C ASP A 49 -3.76 3.44 -7.27
N VAL A 50 -3.44 3.86 -6.03
CA VAL A 50 -2.40 3.21 -5.21
C VAL A 50 -2.79 1.78 -4.86
N VAL A 51 -4.02 1.53 -4.42
CA VAL A 51 -4.49 0.18 -4.08
C VAL A 51 -4.49 -0.72 -5.32
N ALA A 52 -4.92 -0.23 -6.48
CA ALA A 52 -4.85 -0.97 -7.73
C ALA A 52 -3.40 -1.33 -8.11
N ARG A 53 -2.44 -0.42 -7.93
CA ARG A 53 -1.02 -0.68 -8.18
C ARG A 53 -0.46 -1.75 -7.23
N ILE A 54 -0.89 -1.77 -5.98
CA ILE A 54 -0.53 -2.80 -5.00
C ILE A 54 -1.13 -4.16 -5.38
N GLY A 55 -2.38 -4.20 -5.86
CA GLY A 55 -3.06 -5.43 -6.27
C GLY A 55 -2.40 -6.16 -7.44
N LEU A 56 -1.42 -5.56 -8.12
CA LEU A 56 -0.65 -6.19 -9.20
C LEU A 56 0.76 -6.61 -8.75
N ALA A 57 1.12 -6.40 -7.48
CA ALA A 57 2.51 -6.43 -7.04
C ALA A 57 3.19 -7.80 -7.00
N ASP A 58 2.43 -8.89 -7.06
CA ASP A 58 2.95 -10.25 -7.16
C ASP A 58 3.31 -10.65 -8.61
N VAL A 59 2.88 -9.86 -9.60
CA VAL A 59 3.32 -10.01 -10.99
C VAL A 59 4.72 -9.41 -11.14
N ARG A 60 5.67 -10.21 -11.65
CA ARG A 60 7.10 -9.83 -11.73
C ARG A 60 7.36 -8.45 -12.34
N ALA A 61 6.62 -8.07 -13.40
CA ALA A 61 6.78 -6.77 -14.07
C ALA A 61 6.27 -5.58 -13.25
N PHE A 62 5.50 -5.85 -12.21
CA PHE A 62 4.85 -4.88 -11.33
C PHE A 62 5.27 -5.08 -9.87
N GLY A 63 6.43 -5.67 -9.59
CA GLY A 63 6.94 -5.80 -8.22
C GLY A 63 6.96 -4.44 -7.48
N LEU A 64 7.06 -4.48 -6.15
CA LEU A 64 7.24 -3.29 -5.34
C LEU A 64 8.71 -3.18 -4.93
N THR A 65 9.47 -2.31 -5.61
CA THR A 65 10.78 -1.89 -5.10
C THR A 65 10.62 -0.94 -3.92
N TRP A 66 11.74 -0.57 -3.30
CA TRP A 66 11.74 0.47 -2.27
C TRP A 66 11.25 1.81 -2.84
N GLU A 67 11.75 2.20 -4.01
CA GLU A 67 11.39 3.44 -4.70
C GLU A 67 9.90 3.47 -5.06
N ASP A 68 9.33 2.33 -5.48
CA ASP A 68 7.89 2.23 -5.70
C ASP A 68 7.12 2.52 -4.42
N CYS A 69 7.53 1.93 -3.29
CA CYS A 69 6.88 2.14 -2.00
C CYS A 69 6.97 3.62 -1.56
N GLU A 70 8.12 4.27 -1.74
CA GLU A 70 8.29 5.70 -1.45
C GLU A 70 7.37 6.58 -2.30
N GLN A 71 7.24 6.28 -3.59
CA GLN A 71 6.36 7.01 -4.49
C GLN A 71 4.89 6.86 -4.09
N LEU A 72 4.45 5.64 -3.78
CA LEU A 72 3.08 5.38 -3.32
C LEU A 72 2.79 6.10 -1.99
N LEU A 73 3.71 6.03 -1.02
CA LEU A 73 3.58 6.76 0.24
C LEU A 73 3.52 8.28 0.02
N THR A 74 4.35 8.82 -0.88
CA THR A 74 4.34 10.24 -1.24
C THR A 74 2.99 10.67 -1.82
N GLN A 75 2.41 9.87 -2.73
CA GLN A 75 1.06 10.14 -3.27
C GLN A 75 -0.01 10.15 -2.18
N LEU A 76 0.13 9.27 -1.17
CA LEU A 76 -0.76 9.24 -0.01
C LEU A 76 -0.49 10.38 0.99
N GLY A 77 0.54 11.20 0.80
CA GLY A 77 0.92 12.30 1.70
C GLY A 77 1.78 11.87 2.89
N TYR A 78 2.50 10.75 2.77
CA TYR A 78 3.42 10.22 3.76
C TYR A 78 4.85 10.19 3.22
N SER A 79 5.83 10.23 4.10
CA SER A 79 7.23 9.95 3.77
C SER A 79 7.69 8.69 4.50
N ALA A 80 8.60 7.95 3.87
CA ALA A 80 9.21 6.78 4.48
C ALA A 80 10.56 7.17 5.13
N GLN A 81 10.91 6.50 6.23
CA GLN A 81 12.22 6.61 6.86
C GLN A 81 12.72 5.21 7.16
N VAL A 82 13.95 4.91 6.72
CA VAL A 82 14.63 3.64 7.03
C VAL A 82 15.65 3.88 8.12
N SER A 83 15.67 3.00 9.13
CA SER A 83 16.71 2.92 10.13
C SER A 83 17.45 1.60 10.01
N ILE A 84 18.78 1.65 10.06
CA ILE A 84 19.64 0.48 10.10
C ILE A 84 20.21 0.39 11.52
N VAL A 85 19.97 -0.73 12.19
CA VAL A 85 20.41 -0.98 13.57
C VAL A 85 21.40 -2.13 13.61
N ALA A 86 22.33 -2.09 14.56
CA ALA A 86 23.20 -3.23 14.83
C ALA A 86 22.36 -4.42 15.35
N ARG A 87 22.77 -5.63 14.99
CA ARG A 87 22.11 -6.88 15.39
C ARG A 87 22.60 -7.34 16.75
#